data_AF-A0A947UNX0-F1
#
_entry.id   AF-A0A947UNX0-F1
#
_cell.length_a   1.000
_cell.length_b   1.000
_cell.length_c   1.000
_cell.angle_alpha   90.00
_cell.angle_beta   90.00
_cell.angle_gamma   90.00
#
_symmetry.space_group_name_H-M   'P 1'
#
loop_
_entity.id
_entity.type
_entity.pdbx_description
1 polymer ?
#
loop_
_entity_poly.entity_id
_entity_poly.type
_entity_poly.pdbx_seq_one_letter_code
_entity_poly.pdbx_strand_id
1 'polypeptide(L)' 'MNWESWQAFWAMGGYGLYVWGSFGMTLLCIVGEIGLLRRHRRQVWQRLKRMKSWDPQ' A
#
# COMPACT_ATOMS: atom_id res chain seq x y z
N MET A 1 -15.80 -29.04 9.90
CA MET A 1 -15.29 -27.89 9.13
C MET A 1 -13.77 -27.91 9.24
N ASN A 2 -13.13 -28.76 8.45
CA ASN A 2 -11.67 -28.86 8.39
C ASN A 2 -11.18 -27.79 7.43
N TRP A 3 -10.60 -26.73 7.98
CA TRP A 3 -9.71 -25.88 7.19
C TRP A 3 -8.50 -26.75 6.83
N GLU A 4 -8.59 -27.47 5.71
CA GLU A 4 -7.48 -28.22 5.13
C GLU A 4 -6.49 -27.21 4.55
N SER A 5 -5.79 -26.55 5.48
CA SER A 5 -4.49 -25.90 5.43
C SER A 5 -3.99 -25.26 4.12
N TRP A 6 -3.03 -24.37 4.30
CA TRP A 6 -2.16 -23.79 3.25
C TRP A 6 -1.68 -24.79 2.16
N GLN A 7 -1.67 -26.07 2.51
CA GLN A 7 -1.41 -27.23 1.66
C GLN A 7 -2.39 -27.39 0.49
N ALA A 8 -3.69 -27.12 0.66
CA ALA A 8 -4.67 -27.16 -0.45
C ALA A 8 -4.44 -26.04 -1.48
N PHE A 9 -3.93 -24.89 -1.02
CA PHE A 9 -3.54 -23.77 -1.87
C PHE A 9 -2.31 -24.10 -2.74
N TRP A 10 -1.35 -24.83 -2.18
CA TRP A 10 -0.17 -25.30 -2.91
C TRP A 10 -0.49 -26.51 -3.81
N ALA A 11 -1.44 -27.35 -3.38
CA ALA A 11 -1.92 -28.52 -4.12
C ALA A 11 -2.79 -28.15 -5.35
N MET A 12 -3.30 -26.92 -5.47
CA MET A 12 -4.02 -26.42 -6.65
C MET A 12 -3.13 -26.21 -7.91
N GLY A 13 -1.89 -26.68 -7.91
CA GLY A 13 -1.12 -26.89 -9.14
C GLY A 13 -0.85 -25.62 -9.96
N GLY A 14 -0.61 -24.48 -9.30
CA GLY A 14 -0.18 -23.23 -9.96
C GLY A 14 -1.24 -22.11 -10.02
N TYR A 15 -2.52 -22.38 -9.76
CA TYR A 15 -3.56 -21.34 -9.70
C TYR A 15 -3.43 -20.39 -8.51
N GLY A 16 -2.86 -20.87 -7.39
CA GLY A 16 -2.61 -20.04 -6.21
C GLY A 16 -1.71 -18.84 -6.50
N LEU A 17 -0.73 -18.99 -7.41
CA LEU A 17 0.17 -17.91 -7.83
C LEU A 17 -0.54 -16.83 -8.63
N TYR A 18 -1.55 -17.17 -9.43
CA TYR A 18 -2.37 -16.19 -10.15
C TYR A 18 -3.21 -15.35 -9.18
N VAL A 19 -3.90 -16.01 -8.26
CA VAL A 19 -4.74 -15.33 -7.26
C VAL A 19 -3.88 -14.42 -6.39
N TRP A 20 -2.82 -14.97 -5.77
CA TRP A 20 -1.90 -14.19 -4.96
C TRP A 20 -1.14 -13.13 -5.76
N GLY A 21 -0.87 -13.36 -7.05
CA GLY A 21 -0.29 -12.37 -7.94
C GLY A 21 -1.21 -11.17 -8.16
N SER A 22 -2.50 -11.39 -8.42
CA SER A 22 -3.48 -10.30 -8.56
C SER A 22 -3.67 -9.54 -7.24
N PHE A 23 -3.82 -10.24 -6.11
CA PHE A 23 -3.89 -9.60 -4.79
C PHE A 23 -2.61 -8.83 -4.46
N GLY A 24 -1.44 -9.38 -4.81
CA GLY A 24 -0.15 -8.73 -4.68
C GLY A 24 -0.03 -7.47 -5.53
N MET A 25 -0.53 -7.49 -6.77
CA MET A 25 -0.56 -6.31 -7.64
C MET A 25 -1.49 -5.23 -7.12
N THR A 26 -2.68 -5.59 -6.62
CA THR A 26 -3.58 -4.63 -5.96
C THR A 26 -2.91 -4.02 -4.73
N LEU A 27 -2.26 -4.84 -3.89
CA LEU A 27 -1.54 -4.35 -2.71
C LEU A 27 -0.39 -3.42 -3.12
N LEU A 28 0.34 -3.74 -4.19
CA LEU A 28 1.43 -2.93 -4.71
C LEU A 28 0.93 -1.55 -5.19
N CYS A 29 -0.18 -1.51 -5.93
CA CYS A 29 -0.83 -0.25 -6.31
C CYS A 29 -1.21 0.59 -5.08
N ILE A 30 -1.86 -0.02 -4.09
CA ILE A 30 -2.27 0.69 -2.85
C ILE A 30 -1.04 1.24 -2.12
N VAL A 31 0.01 0.44 -1.95
CA VAL A 31 1.26 0.87 -1.30
C VAL A 31 1.93 1.99 -2.10
N GLY A 32 1.91 1.91 -3.42
CA GLY A 32 2.40 2.95 -4.32
C GLY A 32 1.67 4.27 -4.13
N GLU A 33 0.33 4.24 -4.11
CA GLU A 33 -0.53 5.41 -3.87
C GLU A 33 -0.30 6.02 -2.48
N ILE A 34 -0.23 5.18 -1.44
CA ILE A 34 0.08 5.63 -0.07
C ILE A 34 1.48 6.27 -0.03
N GLY A 35 2.45 5.69 -0.72
CA GLY A 35 3.80 6.23 -0.84
C GLY A 35 3.80 7.62 -1.48
N LEU A 36 3.09 7.78 -2.60
CA LEU A 36 2.94 9.06 -3.29
C LEU A 36 2.23 10.10 -2.41
N LEU A 37 1.11 9.72 -1.80
CA LEU A 37 0.32 10.58 -0.93
C LEU A 37 1.14 11.04 0.29
N ARG A 38 1.94 10.14 0.87
CA ARG A 38 2.82 10.45 1.99
C ARG A 38 3.98 11.37 1.58
N ARG A 39 4.48 11.28 0.34
CA ARG A 39 5.43 12.25 -0.22
C ARG A 39 4.78 13.62 -0.39
N HIS A 40 3.60 13.68 -1.00
CA HIS A 40 2.83 14.92 -1.17
C HIS A 40 2.50 15.59 0.17
N ARG A 41 2.09 14.80 1.18
CA ARG A 41 1.78 15.32 2.52
C ARG A 41 2.99 16.00 3.16
N ARG A 42 4.21 15.48 2.97
CA ARG A 42 5.43 16.14 3.47
C ARG A 42 5.69 17.47 2.78
N GLN A 43 5.48 17.55 1.47
CA GLN A 43 5.65 18.79 0.71
C GLN A 43 4.63 19.87 1.12
N VAL A 44 3.37 19.48 1.31
CA VAL A 44 2.32 20.39 1.81
C VAL A 44 2.65 20.88 3.22
N TRP A 45 3.11 19.99 4.11
CA TRP A 45 3.54 20.35 5.45
C TRP A 45 4.73 21.33 5.47
N GLN A 46 5.71 21.15 4.58
CA GLN A 46 6.82 22.09 4.44
C GLN A 46 6.36 23.46 3.95
N ARG A 47 5.40 23.51 3.02
CA ARG A 47 4.78 24.77 2.55
C ARG A 47 4.02 25.48 3.66
N LEU A 48 3.22 24.75 4.43
CA LEU A 48 2.48 25.30 5.58
C LEU A 48 3.43 25.82 6.67
N LYS A 49 4.51 25.10 6.99
CA LYS A 49 5.53 25.58 7.94
C LYS A 49 6.17 26.89 7.49
N ARG A 50 6.48 27.04 6.19
CA ARG A 50 7.06 28.27 5.63
C ARG A 50 6.10 29.45 5.73
N MET A 51 4.79 29.23 5.52
CA MET A 51 3.79 30.29 5.69
C MET A 51 3.61 30.66 7.17
N LYS A 52 3.58 29.69 8.08
CA LYS A 52 3.50 29.96 9.53
C LYS A 52 4.71 30.72 10.06
N SER A 53 5.90 30.51 9.52
CA SER A 53 7.09 31.30 9.90
C SER A 53 7.10 32.72 9.33
N TRP A 54 6.19 33.04 8.41
CA TRP A 54 6.08 34.36 7.78
C TRP A 54 4.92 35.19 8.35
N ASP A 55 4.23 34.67 9.38
CA ASP A 55 3.26 35.41 10.18
C ASP A 55 3.96 35.90 11.47
N PRO A 56 4.64 37.06 11.44
CA PRO A 56 5.06 37.73 12.66
C PRO A 56 3.80 38.33 13.30
N GLN A 57 3.35 37.74 14.41
CA GLN A 57 2.49 38.42 15.38
C GLN A 57 3.28 39.51 16.09
#